data_AF-A0A547DL77-F1
#
_entry.id   AF-A0A547DL77-F1
#
_cell.length_a   1.000
_cell.length_b   1.000
_cell.length_c   1.000
_cell.angle_alpha   90.00
_cell.angle_beta   90.00
_cell.angle_gamma   90.00
#
_symmetry.space_group_name_H-M   'P 1'
#
loop_
_entity.id
_entity.type
_entity.pdbx_description
1 polymer ?
#
loop_
_entity_poly.entity_id
_entity_poly.type
_entity_poly.pdbx_seq_one_letter_code
_entity_poly.pdbx_strand_id
1 'polypeptide(L)'
;MTFTVDSYLEYFLTLLAWIINNNIFAVLVQTGLFVLPLIFVLISTWMEVKKQGEDEGNKGDLLITWLSLKFYPAMFVVVLVLAPMIPINLNNIELNVERSKACGYRVPTAPEDSGY
;
A
#
# COMPACT_ATOMS: atom_id res chain seq x y z
N MET A 1 -8.10 -16.51 -10.61
CA MET A 1 -8.82 -15.34 -11.15
C MET A 1 -7.99 -14.84 -12.30
N THR A 2 -8.54 -14.86 -13.51
CA THR A 2 -7.88 -14.31 -14.71
C THR A 2 -8.36 -12.88 -14.89
N PHE A 3 -7.43 -11.95 -15.08
CA PHE A 3 -7.73 -10.55 -15.37
C PHE A 3 -7.57 -10.35 -16.87
N THR A 4 -8.50 -9.63 -17.50
CA THR A 4 -8.48 -9.38 -18.96
C THR A 4 -8.37 -7.89 -19.24
N VAL A 5 -7.60 -7.52 -20.27
CA VAL A 5 -7.46 -6.15 -20.75
C VAL A 5 -7.87 -6.04 -22.22
N ASP A 6 -8.38 -4.87 -22.62
CA ASP A 6 -8.93 -4.67 -23.95
C ASP A 6 -7.93 -4.01 -24.93
N SER A 7 -6.83 -3.47 -24.40
CA SER A 7 -5.80 -2.76 -25.16
C SER A 7 -4.40 -3.29 -24.87
N TYR A 8 -3.56 -3.35 -25.91
CA TYR A 8 -2.15 -3.74 -25.78
C TYR A 8 -1.37 -2.79 -24.88
N LEU A 9 -1.59 -1.47 -24.99
CA LEU A 9 -0.90 -0.52 -24.11
C LEU A 9 -1.27 -0.74 -22.63
N GLU A 10 -2.54 -1.04 -22.38
CA GLU A 10 -3.04 -1.33 -21.03
C GLU A 10 -2.41 -2.60 -20.45
N TYR A 11 -2.25 -3.65 -21.27
CA TYR A 11 -1.53 -4.86 -20.87
C TYR A 11 -0.12 -4.56 -20.32
N PHE A 12 0.70 -3.80 -21.06
CA PHE A 12 2.06 -3.49 -20.62
C PHE A 12 2.09 -2.55 -19.41
N LEU A 13 1.26 -1.50 -19.41
CA LEU A 13 1.23 -0.54 -18.32
C LEU A 13 0.72 -1.14 -17.02
N THR A 14 -0.27 -2.04 -17.07
CA THR A 14 -0.80 -2.72 -15.89
C THR A 14 0.23 -3.67 -15.27
N LEU A 15 0.93 -4.46 -16.10
CA LEU A 15 2.04 -5.32 -15.63
C LEU A 15 3.21 -4.50 -15.07
N LEU A 16 3.61 -3.43 -15.74
CA LEU A 16 4.67 -2.55 -15.26
C LEU A 16 4.29 -1.89 -13.93
N ALA A 17 3.08 -1.35 -13.83
CA ALA A 17 2.56 -0.74 -12.61
C ALA A 17 2.51 -1.76 -11.47
N TRP A 18 2.14 -3.01 -11.75
CA TRP A 18 2.15 -4.10 -10.78
C TRP A 18 3.56 -4.37 -10.23
N ILE A 19 4.56 -4.48 -11.11
CA ILE A 19 5.96 -4.69 -10.72
C ILE A 19 6.46 -3.51 -9.87
N ILE A 20 6.21 -2.28 -10.30
CA ILE A 20 6.63 -1.07 -9.57
C ILE A 20 5.96 -1.03 -8.19
N ASN A 21 4.65 -1.29 -8.10
CA ASN A 21 3.91 -1.31 -6.84
C ASN A 21 4.51 -2.32 -5.84
N ASN A 22 4.80 -3.54 -6.30
CA ASN A 22 5.41 -4.56 -5.45
C ASN A 22 6.81 -4.15 -4.96
N ASN A 23 7.60 -3.52 -5.82
CA ASN A 23 8.93 -3.04 -5.43
C ASN A 23 8.87 -1.86 -4.45
N ILE A 24 7.96 -0.90 -4.63
CA ILE A 24 7.76 0.20 -3.68
C ILE A 24 7.37 -0.35 -2.31
N PHE A 25 6.42 -1.29 -2.28
CA PHE A 25 6.01 -1.94 -1.05
C PHE A 25 7.17 -2.72 -0.40
N ALA A 26 7.96 -3.46 -1.18
CA ALA A 26 9.13 -4.17 -0.68
C ALA A 26 10.16 -3.22 -0.05
N VAL A 27 10.43 -2.07 -0.68
CA VAL A 27 11.34 -1.04 -0.13
C VAL A 27 10.79 -0.47 1.18
N LEU A 28 9.49 -0.16 1.26
CA LEU A 28 8.85 0.33 2.49
C LEU A 28 9.01 -0.65 3.66
N VAL A 29 8.82 -1.95 3.40
CA VAL A 29 8.98 -3.00 4.42
C VAL A 29 10.46 -3.19 4.78
N GLN A 30 11.35 -3.27 3.79
CA GLN A 30 12.78 -3.52 4.02
C GLN A 30 13.47 -2.37 4.76
N THR A 31 13.09 -1.13 4.48
CA THR A 31 13.61 0.06 5.17
C THR A 31 12.97 0.28 6.54
N GLY A 32 11.84 -0.37 6.83
CA GLY A 32 11.08 -0.14 8.07
C GLY A 32 10.38 1.23 8.12
N LEU A 33 10.22 1.91 6.97
CA LEU A 33 9.64 3.27 6.91
C LEU A 33 8.23 3.33 7.49
N PHE A 34 7.51 2.21 7.46
CA PHE A 34 6.17 2.07 8.02
C PHE A 34 6.09 2.30 9.54
N VAL A 35 7.22 2.25 10.26
CA VAL A 35 7.29 2.50 11.71
C VAL A 35 7.34 4.00 12.04
N LEU A 36 7.74 4.85 11.08
CA LEU A 36 7.82 6.31 11.28
C LEU A 36 6.55 6.95 11.88
N PRO A 37 5.32 6.65 11.40
CA PRO A 37 4.12 7.23 12.01
C PRO A 37 3.95 6.84 13.49
N LEU A 38 4.36 5.63 13.89
CA LEU A 38 4.30 5.20 15.30
C LEU A 38 5.29 5.96 16.17
N ILE A 39 6.52 6.17 15.65
CA ILE A 39 7.53 6.99 16.33
C ILE A 39 7.03 8.43 16.47
N PHE A 40 6.41 8.98 15.43
CA PHE A 40 5.85 10.33 15.46
C PHE A 40 4.77 10.47 16.53
N VAL A 41 3.84 9.52 16.62
CA VAL A 41 2.79 9.50 17.66
C VAL A 41 3.39 9.39 19.07
N LEU A 42 4.43 8.58 19.24
CA LEU A 42 5.10 8.42 20.52
C LEU A 42 5.78 9.73 20.96
N ILE A 43 6.54 10.37 20.07
CA ILE A 43 7.25 11.63 20.35
C ILE A 43 6.26 12.78 20.55
N SER A 44 5.21 12.89 19.72
CA SER A 44 4.21 13.95 19.86
C SER A 44 3.48 13.86 21.19
N THR A 45 3.05 12.66 21.59
CA THR A 45 2.39 12.43 22.88
C THR A 45 3.34 12.73 24.05
N TRP A 46 4.61 12.34 23.93
CA TRP A 46 5.60 12.64 24.96
C TRP A 46 5.83 14.15 25.13
N MET A 47 5.92 14.89 24.02
CA MET A 47 6.07 16.34 24.04
C MET A 47 4.83 17.05 24.61
N GLU A 48 3.62 16.56 24.33
CA GLU A 48 2.38 17.10 24.88
C GLU A 48 2.32 16.95 26.40
N VAL A 49 2.61 15.76 26.93
CA VAL A 49 2.60 15.52 28.38
C VAL A 49 3.69 16.32 29.10
N LYS A 50 4.84 16.53 28.45
CA LYS A 50 5.89 17.41 29.00
C LYS A 50 5.47 18.88 29.06
N LYS A 51 4.60 19.34 28.15
CA LYS A 51 4.07 20.71 28.16
C LYS A 51 3.01 20.92 29.24
N GLN A 52 2.41 19.87 29.77
CA GLN A 52 1.47 20.00 30.88
C GLN A 52 2.18 20.48 32.15
N GLY A 53 1.52 21.41 32.84
CA GLY A 53 1.98 21.99 34.10
C GLY A 53 2.10 20.95 35.21
N GLU A 54 2.73 21.32 36.32
CA GLU A 54 2.87 20.43 37.49
C GLU A 54 1.55 20.17 38.22
N ASP A 55 0.49 20.91 37.86
CA ASP A 55 -0.85 20.83 38.44
C ASP A 55 -1.64 19.56 38.02
N GLU A 56 -1.20 18.84 36.99
CA GLU A 56 -1.88 17.62 36.51
C GLU A 56 -1.46 16.33 37.23
N GLY A 57 -0.60 16.41 38.25
CA GLY A 57 -0.20 15.27 39.07
C GLY A 57 0.87 14.39 38.41
N ASN A 58 0.79 13.07 38.59
CA ASN A 58 1.83 12.14 38.14
C ASN A 58 1.90 12.05 36.61
N LYS A 59 2.85 12.77 36.02
CA LYS A 59 3.10 12.82 34.57
C LYS A 59 3.33 11.45 33.93
N GLY A 60 3.81 10.47 34.69
CA GLY A 60 4.02 9.11 34.19
C GLY A 60 2.70 8.38 33.89
N ASP A 61 1.72 8.51 34.77
CA ASP A 61 0.43 7.84 34.63
C ASP A 61 -0.41 8.48 33.52
N LEU A 62 -0.31 9.80 33.40
CA LEU A 62 -0.90 10.59 32.33
C LEU A 62 -0.32 10.21 30.96
N LEU A 63 1.00 10.04 30.88
CA LEU A 63 1.69 9.57 29.67
C LEU A 63 1.20 8.19 29.23
N ILE A 64 1.12 7.22 30.15
CA ILE A 64 0.70 5.86 29.82
C ILE A 64 -0.73 5.86 29.28
N THR A 65 -1.63 6.60 29.94
CA THR A 65 -3.03 6.72 29.52
C THR A 65 -3.15 7.31 28.12
N TRP A 66 -2.50 8.44 27.86
CA TRP A 66 -2.58 9.12 26.56
C TRP A 66 -1.90 8.33 25.46
N LEU A 67 -0.74 7.73 25.76
CA LEU A 67 -0.04 6.88 24.82
C LEU A 67 -0.91 5.69 24.45
N SER A 68 -1.59 5.04 25.40
CA SER A 68 -2.48 3.92 25.08
C SER A 68 -3.62 4.32 24.13
N LEU A 69 -4.24 5.48 24.36
CA LEU A 69 -5.35 5.99 23.54
C LEU A 69 -4.92 6.38 22.12
N LYS A 70 -3.70 6.90 21.95
CA LYS A 70 -3.20 7.35 20.64
C LYS A 70 -2.41 6.28 19.88
N PHE A 71 -1.66 5.44 20.59
CA PHE A 71 -0.75 4.47 20.00
C PHE A 71 -1.46 3.21 19.49
N TYR A 72 -2.44 2.67 20.24
CA TYR A 72 -3.22 1.51 19.78
C TYR A 72 -3.96 1.73 18.45
N PRO A 73 -4.70 2.84 18.23
CA PRO A 73 -5.34 3.08 16.94
C PRO A 73 -4.31 3.35 15.83
N ALA A 74 -3.21 4.03 16.13
CA ALA A 74 -2.14 4.23 15.13
C ALA A 74 -1.53 2.90 14.67
N MET A 75 -1.27 1.98 15.60
CA MET A 75 -0.80 0.63 15.29
C MET A 75 -1.82 -0.16 14.47
N PHE A 76 -3.11 -0.04 14.79
CA PHE A 76 -4.18 -0.69 14.03
C PHE A 76 -4.22 -0.22 12.56
N VAL A 77 -4.10 1.10 12.33
CA VAL A 77 -4.04 1.66 10.98
C VAL A 77 -2.84 1.11 10.21
N VAL A 78 -1.66 1.06 10.84
CA VAL A 78 -0.45 0.51 10.20
C VAL A 78 -0.64 -0.94 9.79
N VAL A 79 -1.24 -1.77 10.65
CA VAL A 79 -1.52 -3.17 10.31
C VAL A 79 -2.49 -3.28 9.14
N LEU A 80 -3.57 -2.50 9.11
CA LEU A 80 -4.54 -2.55 8.01
C LEU A 80 -3.96 -2.11 6.67
N VAL A 81 -3.07 -1.13 6.66
CA VAL A 81 -2.44 -0.66 5.40
C VAL A 81 -1.39 -1.64 4.90
N LEU A 82 -0.64 -2.30 5.79
CA LEU A 82 0.45 -3.20 5.42
C LEU A 82 0.02 -4.64 5.21
N ALA A 83 -1.10 -5.08 5.76
CA ALA A 83 -1.60 -6.43 5.59
C ALA A 83 -2.39 -6.53 4.28
N PRO A 84 -1.85 -7.17 3.22
CA PRO A 84 -2.65 -7.46 2.05
C PRO A 84 -3.69 -8.54 2.43
N MET A 85 -4.93 -8.11 2.69
CA MET A 85 -6.02 -9.06 2.97
C MET A 85 -6.41 -9.90 1.76
N ILE A 86 -6.01 -9.49 0.56
CA ILE A 86 -6.31 -10.19 -0.70
C ILE A 86 -5.01 -10.34 -1.49
N PRO A 87 -4.47 -11.55 -1.64
CA PRO A 87 -3.31 -11.79 -2.50
C PRO A 87 -3.74 -11.69 -3.96
N ILE A 88 -3.50 -10.54 -4.58
CA ILE A 88 -3.68 -10.35 -6.03
C ILE A 88 -2.37 -10.72 -6.71
N ASN A 89 -2.44 -11.39 -7.86
CA ASN A 89 -1.29 -11.63 -8.71
C ASN A 89 -1.70 -11.37 -10.16
N LEU A 90 -1.05 -10.40 -10.80
CA LEU A 90 -1.31 -9.98 -12.17
C LEU A 90 -0.38 -10.64 -13.20
N ASN A 91 0.43 -11.63 -12.81
CA ASN A 91 1.37 -12.31 -13.71
C ASN A 91 0.69 -13.01 -14.90
N ASN A 92 -0.60 -13.34 -14.79
CA ASN A 92 -1.37 -14.06 -15.81
C ASN A 92 -2.54 -13.20 -16.33
N ILE A 93 -2.28 -11.94 -16.67
CA ILE A 93 -3.28 -11.09 -17.33
C ILE A 93 -3.40 -11.51 -18.80
N GLU A 94 -4.62 -11.54 -19.34
CA GLU A 94 -4.92 -11.98 -20.71
C GLU A 94 -5.40 -10.80 -21.56
N LEU A 95 -5.04 -10.79 -22.85
CA LEU A 95 -5.51 -9.77 -23.79
C LEU A 95 -6.80 -10.25 -24.48
N ASN A 96 -7.89 -9.50 -24.33
CA ASN A 96 -9.16 -9.80 -25.01
C ASN A 96 -9.14 -9.28 -26.46
N VAL A 97 -8.63 -10.11 -27.36
CA VAL A 97 -8.53 -9.80 -28.79
C VAL A 97 -9.89 -9.59 -29.48
N GLU A 98 -10.98 -10.15 -28.97
CA GLU A 98 -12.32 -9.96 -29.55
C GLU A 98 -12.83 -8.54 -29.34
N ARG A 99 -12.57 -7.97 -28.16
CA ARG A 99 -12.92 -6.59 -27.84
C ARG A 99 -12.04 -5.59 -28.58
N SER A 100 -10.75 -5.89 -28.73
CA SER A 100 -9.84 -5.06 -29.53
C SER A 100 -10.25 -4.98 -31.01
N LYS A 101 -10.89 -6.03 -31.57
CA LYS A 101 -11.43 -6.02 -32.95
C LYS A 101 -12.55 -5.00 -33.16
N ALA A 102 -13.38 -4.74 -32.14
CA ALA A 102 -14.47 -3.77 -32.24
C ALA A 102 -13.98 -2.33 -32.42
N CYS A 103 -12.76 -2.01 -31.94
CA CYS A 103 -12.14 -0.69 -32.10
C CYS A 103 -11.47 -0.45 -33.47
N GLY A 104 -11.46 -1.43 -34.37
CA GLY A 104 -11.25 -1.21 -35.80
C GLY A 104 -9.86 -0.79 -36.30
N TYR A 105 -8.85 -0.64 -35.45
CA TYR A 105 -7.49 -0.29 -35.87
C TYR A 105 -6.46 -1.28 -35.31
N ARG A 106 -5.76 -1.99 -36.22
CA ARG A 106 -4.62 -2.90 -35.98
C ARG A 106 -4.75 -3.73 -34.70
N VAL A 107 -5.49 -4.83 -34.78
CA VAL A 107 -5.58 -5.82 -33.70
C VAL A 107 -4.18 -6.41 -33.46
N PRO A 108 -3.60 -6.27 -32.26
CA PRO A 108 -2.37 -6.97 -31.92
C PRO A 108 -2.67 -8.48 -31.87
N THR A 109 -1.71 -9.30 -32.31
CA THR A 109 -1.75 -10.75 -32.04
C THR A 109 -1.65 -10.99 -30.53
N ALA A 110 -2.15 -12.13 -30.06
CA ALA A 110 -1.96 -12.53 -28.68
C ALA A 110 -0.45 -12.50 -28.34
N PRO A 111 -0.05 -12.14 -27.11
CA PRO A 111 1.37 -12.02 -26.75
C PRO A 111 2.17 -13.28 -27.11
N GLU A 112 1.59 -14.46 -26.91
CA GLU A 112 2.16 -15.78 -27.26
C GLU A 112 2.44 -15.97 -28.77
N ASP A 113 1.65 -15.34 -29.64
CA ASP A 113 1.76 -15.44 -31.10
C ASP A 113 2.55 -14.27 -31.72
N SER A 114 2.99 -13.31 -30.91
CA SER A 114 3.65 -12.09 -31.37
C SER A 114 5.17 -12.24 -31.57
N GLY A 115 5.77 -13.32 -31.04
CA GLY A 115 7.19 -13.65 -31.18
C GLY A 115 8.14 -12.80 -30.32
N TYR A 116 7.61 -12.01 -29.38
CA TYR A 116 8.35 -11.21 -28.38
C TYR A 116 7.82 -11.47 -26.97
#